data_AF-A0AA96YT60-F1
#
_entry.id   AF-A0AA96YT60-F1
#
_cell.length_a   1.000
_cell.length_b   1.000
_cell.length_c   1.000
_cell.angle_alpha   90.00
_cell.angle_beta   90.00
_cell.angle_gamma   90.00
#
_symmetry.space_group_name_H-M   'P 1'
#
loop_
_entity.id
_entity.type
_entity.pdbx_description
1 polymer ?
#
loop_
_entity_poly.entity_id
_entity_poly.type
_entity_poly.pdbx_seq_one_letter_code
_entity_poly.pdbx_strand_id
1 'polypeptide(L)'
;MIGGDRSRCQVTSFYQLDLFLDYVQREKRQIDCLLFENSPDLKTVLSQLRQRSIFLPAIVLEPEPLQPVPSDDAIFDELLQEADAITYHSAILHVPVTQFSELDHLTEKAINQFLKLSATPSSLNPSTPSRVGTLTTHSSLIQQQRRLSEKLSERLGYLGVYYKRNSANFLRHMPPPERQEFLEQLKAEYREIILRYFTEDSHLNEKIDNFVNLAFFADVPVAQVVEIHMELMDEFAKQLKLEGRNDEILLDYRLTLIDVIAHLCEMYRRSIPREA
;
A
#
# COMPACT_ATOMS: atom_id res chain seq x y z
N MET A 1 11.74 -27.41 26.75
CA MET A 1 10.48 -26.68 27.00
C MET A 1 10.82 -25.26 27.43
N ILE A 2 11.00 -24.34 26.48
CA ILE A 2 10.81 -22.89 26.69
C ILE A 2 10.19 -22.40 25.38
N GLY A 3 8.85 -22.27 25.40
CA GLY A 3 8.08 -21.67 24.33
C GLY A 3 8.17 -20.16 24.45
N GLY A 4 8.78 -19.53 23.44
CA GLY A 4 8.65 -18.11 23.16
C GLY A 4 7.78 -17.97 21.92
N ASP A 5 6.66 -17.28 22.09
CA ASP A 5 5.65 -16.96 21.10
C ASP A 5 6.30 -16.34 19.84
N ARG A 6 6.37 -17.08 18.72
CA ARG A 6 7.14 -16.72 17.50
C ARG A 6 6.35 -16.84 16.19
N SER A 7 5.03 -16.73 16.22
CA SER A 7 4.18 -17.14 15.09
C SER A 7 3.52 -15.95 14.38
N ARG A 8 4.30 -15.06 13.77
CA ARG A 8 3.77 -14.07 12.78
C ARG A 8 4.28 -14.27 11.35
N CYS A 9 5.35 -15.05 11.15
CA CYS A 9 5.98 -15.26 9.85
C CYS A 9 5.90 -16.74 9.44
N GLN A 10 5.35 -17.01 8.25
CA GLN A 10 5.38 -18.35 7.64
C GLN A 10 6.59 -18.44 6.71
N VAL A 11 7.57 -19.26 7.08
CA VAL A 11 8.80 -19.44 6.30
C VAL A 11 8.71 -20.72 5.48
N THR A 12 8.96 -20.63 4.18
CA THR A 12 9.06 -21.79 3.28
C THR A 12 10.46 -21.80 2.67
N SER A 13 11.24 -22.85 2.93
CA SER A 13 12.60 -22.98 2.42
C SER A 13 12.65 -23.86 1.18
N PHE A 14 13.56 -23.53 0.26
CA PHE A 14 13.80 -24.28 -0.97
C PHE A 14 15.29 -24.49 -1.15
N TYR A 15 15.67 -25.73 -1.49
CA TYR A 15 17.05 -26.12 -1.75
C TYR A 15 17.30 -26.44 -3.25
N GLN A 16 16.27 -26.36 -4.08
CA GLN A 16 16.31 -26.61 -5.51
C GLN A 16 15.68 -25.44 -6.27
N LEU A 17 16.39 -24.95 -7.29
CA LEU A 17 15.98 -23.79 -8.09
C LEU A 17 14.64 -24.00 -8.80
N ASP A 18 14.43 -25.16 -9.43
CA ASP A 18 13.22 -25.42 -10.22
C ASP A 18 11.96 -25.43 -9.34
N LEU A 19 12.03 -26.08 -8.17
CA LEU A 19 10.94 -26.11 -7.19
C LEU A 19 10.64 -24.72 -6.64
N PHE A 20 11.68 -23.93 -6.36
CA PHE A 20 11.53 -22.54 -5.93
C PHE A 20 10.81 -21.71 -7.00
N LEU A 21 11.26 -21.75 -8.25
CA LEU A 21 10.68 -20.95 -9.33
C LEU A 21 9.23 -21.35 -9.61
N ASP A 22 8.92 -22.64 -9.60
CA ASP A 22 7.55 -23.13 -9.79
C ASP A 22 6.63 -22.73 -8.63
N TYR A 23 7.13 -22.78 -7.39
CA TYR A 23 6.38 -22.32 -6.22
C TYR A 23 6.10 -20.82 -6.28
N VAL A 24 7.15 -20.01 -6.49
CA VAL A 24 7.00 -18.56 -6.59
C VAL A 24 6.05 -18.21 -7.74
N GLN A 25 6.05 -18.96 -8.83
CA GLN A 25 5.15 -18.73 -9.96
C GLN A 25 3.68 -19.04 -9.65
N ARG A 26 3.39 -20.05 -8.84
CA ARG A 26 2.02 -20.42 -8.44
C ARG A 26 1.47 -19.51 -7.35
N GLU A 27 2.30 -19.19 -6.35
CA GLU A 27 1.89 -18.48 -5.13
C GLU A 27 2.33 -17.00 -5.11
N LYS A 28 2.56 -16.37 -6.27
CA LYS A 28 3.02 -14.97 -6.40
C LYS A 28 2.29 -13.95 -5.52
N ARG A 29 1.01 -14.21 -5.18
CA ARG A 29 0.14 -13.30 -4.41
C ARG A 29 0.20 -13.51 -2.90
N GLN A 30 0.80 -14.61 -2.44
CA GLN A 30 0.90 -14.97 -1.03
C GLN A 30 2.31 -14.78 -0.46
N ILE A 31 3.26 -14.33 -1.29
CA ILE A 31 4.65 -14.15 -0.90
C ILE A 31 4.89 -12.67 -0.61
N ASP A 32 5.16 -12.35 0.65
CA ASP A 32 5.41 -10.97 1.09
C ASP A 32 6.86 -10.52 0.89
N CYS A 33 7.83 -11.45 1.01
CA CYS A 33 9.25 -11.16 0.87
C CYS A 33 10.04 -12.42 0.49
N LEU A 34 11.06 -12.27 -0.34
CA LEU A 34 12.03 -13.31 -0.69
C LEU A 34 13.31 -13.11 0.14
N LEU A 35 13.82 -14.20 0.69
CA LEU A 35 15.08 -14.22 1.41
C LEU A 35 16.08 -15.07 0.63
N PHE A 36 17.25 -14.50 0.36
CA PHE A 36 18.33 -15.17 -0.35
C PHE A 36 19.58 -15.19 0.51
N GLU A 37 20.33 -16.28 0.43
CA GLU A 37 21.71 -16.33 0.87
C GLU A 37 22.63 -15.89 -0.28
N ASN A 38 23.60 -15.02 0.01
CA ASN A 38 24.57 -14.57 -0.97
C ASN A 38 25.46 -15.75 -1.39
N SER A 39 25.07 -16.38 -2.50
CA SER A 39 25.69 -17.55 -3.10
C SER A 39 26.03 -17.23 -4.57
N PRO A 40 27.03 -17.89 -5.17
CA PRO A 40 27.38 -17.65 -6.57
C PRO A 40 26.21 -17.88 -7.54
N ASP A 41 25.25 -18.74 -7.16
CA ASP A 41 24.06 -19.06 -7.94
C ASP A 41 22.97 -17.98 -7.86
N LEU A 42 23.05 -17.05 -6.91
CA LEU A 42 22.06 -16.00 -6.70
C LEU A 42 21.81 -15.18 -7.96
N LYS A 43 22.86 -14.83 -8.70
CA LYS A 43 22.75 -14.09 -9.97
C LYS A 43 21.90 -14.85 -10.99
N THR A 44 22.08 -16.16 -11.09
CA THR A 44 21.29 -17.04 -11.96
C THR A 44 19.83 -17.04 -11.53
N VAL A 45 19.55 -17.18 -10.24
CA VAL A 45 18.18 -17.16 -9.69
C VAL A 45 17.48 -15.83 -10.00
N LEU A 46 18.15 -14.72 -9.71
CA LEU A 46 17.63 -13.36 -9.94
C LEU A 46 17.36 -13.10 -11.44
N SER A 47 18.24 -13.58 -12.31
CA SER A 47 18.05 -13.47 -13.77
C SER A 47 16.82 -14.24 -14.24
N GLN A 48 16.57 -15.44 -13.70
CA GLN A 48 15.40 -16.25 -14.05
C GLN A 48 14.10 -15.67 -13.51
N LEU A 49 14.09 -15.13 -12.28
CA LEU A 49 12.94 -14.43 -11.73
C LEU A 49 12.56 -13.22 -12.61
N ARG A 50 13.56 -12.45 -13.05
CA ARG A 50 13.36 -11.32 -13.97
C ARG A 50 12.80 -11.77 -15.31
N GLN A 51 13.35 -12.83 -15.93
CA GLN A 51 12.83 -13.39 -17.19
C GLN A 51 11.37 -13.82 -17.08
N ARG A 52 10.96 -14.34 -15.92
CA ARG A 52 9.56 -14.72 -15.62
C ARG A 52 8.69 -13.56 -15.11
N SER A 53 9.20 -12.32 -15.16
CA SER A 53 8.55 -11.09 -14.69
C SER A 53 8.02 -11.19 -13.25
N ILE A 54 8.80 -11.82 -12.38
CA ILE A 54 8.53 -11.93 -10.95
C ILE A 54 9.33 -10.84 -10.25
N PHE A 55 8.65 -9.94 -9.55
CA PHE A 55 9.28 -8.88 -8.76
C PHE A 55 8.60 -8.85 -7.40
N LEU A 56 9.38 -9.17 -6.37
CA LEU A 56 8.95 -9.25 -4.98
C LEU A 56 10.03 -8.60 -4.10
N PRO A 57 9.66 -8.01 -2.96
CA PRO A 57 10.63 -7.54 -1.97
C PRO A 57 11.66 -8.63 -1.68
N ALA A 58 12.94 -8.27 -1.64
CA ALA A 58 14.01 -9.25 -1.52
C ALA A 58 15.08 -8.78 -0.52
N ILE A 59 15.51 -9.71 0.33
CA ILE A 59 16.61 -9.54 1.28
C ILE A 59 17.72 -10.52 0.86
N VAL A 60 18.95 -10.03 0.77
CA VAL A 60 20.14 -10.85 0.53
C VAL A 60 20.98 -10.84 1.80
N LEU A 61 21.19 -12.02 2.35
CA LEU A 61 22.06 -12.23 3.51
C LEU A 61 23.50 -12.35 3.04
N GLU A 62 24.33 -11.42 3.45
CA GLU A 62 25.75 -11.39 3.14
C GLU A 62 26.55 -12.08 4.25
N PRO A 63 27.38 -13.08 3.93
CA PRO A 63 28.32 -13.64 4.88
C PRO A 63 29.34 -12.56 5.28
N GLU A 64 29.71 -12.55 6.56
CA GLU A 64 30.66 -11.59 7.12
C GLU A 64 32.00 -11.67 6.36
N PRO A 65 32.63 -10.55 5.99
CA PRO A 65 33.93 -10.57 5.36
C PRO A 65 34.95 -11.12 6.36
N LEU A 66 35.59 -12.25 6.03
CA LEU A 66 36.80 -12.69 6.70
C LEU A 66 37.83 -11.56 6.55
N GLN A 67 38.44 -11.16 7.68
CA GLN A 67 39.32 -10.00 7.89
C GLN A 67 40.14 -9.54 6.66
N PRO A 68 40.35 -8.21 6.49
CA PRO A 68 41.17 -7.68 5.42
C PRO A 68 42.64 -8.10 5.64
N VAL A 69 43.15 -8.93 4.74
CA VAL A 69 44.59 -9.14 4.58
C VAL A 69 45.15 -7.86 3.96
N PRO A 70 46.20 -7.24 4.53
CA PRO A 70 46.82 -6.08 3.91
C PRO A 70 47.67 -6.59 2.75
N SER A 71 47.15 -6.48 1.53
CA SER A 71 47.95 -6.59 0.32
C SER A 71 47.95 -5.22 -0.36
N ASP A 72 49.11 -4.59 -0.30
CA ASP A 72 49.52 -3.45 -1.11
C ASP A 72 49.26 -3.76 -2.59
N ASP A 73 48.16 -3.23 -3.15
CA ASP A 73 47.99 -2.97 -4.58
C ASP A 73 46.78 -2.06 -4.78
N ALA A 74 47.03 -0.76 -4.60
CA ALA A 74 46.07 0.34 -4.72
C ALA A 74 45.63 0.63 -6.19
N ILE A 75 45.45 -0.42 -7.00
CA ILE A 75 44.99 -0.32 -8.40
C ILE A 75 43.81 -1.28 -8.67
N PHE A 76 43.53 -2.25 -7.79
CA PHE A 76 42.50 -3.27 -8.04
C PHE A 76 41.08 -2.90 -7.55
N ASP A 77 40.94 -1.81 -6.80
CA ASP A 77 39.69 -1.44 -6.11
C ASP A 77 38.75 -0.54 -6.94
N GLU A 78 39.19 -0.08 -8.11
CA GLU A 78 38.43 0.85 -8.97
C GLU A 78 37.82 0.16 -10.22
N LEU A 79 38.21 -1.08 -10.52
CA LEU A 79 37.78 -1.82 -11.73
C LEU A 79 36.72 -2.90 -11.49
N LEU A 80 36.39 -3.23 -10.23
CA LEU A 80 35.33 -4.20 -9.90
C LEU A 80 33.96 -3.53 -9.65
N GLN A 81 33.87 -2.20 -9.75
CA GLN A 81 32.61 -1.46 -9.56
C GLN A 81 31.75 -1.31 -10.83
N GLU A 82 32.24 -1.72 -12.01
CA GLU A 82 31.58 -1.38 -13.30
C GLU A 82 30.96 -2.54 -14.11
N ALA A 83 30.85 -3.78 -13.60
CA ALA A 83 30.43 -4.91 -14.47
C ALA A 83 29.46 -5.97 -13.90
N ASP A 84 28.47 -5.61 -13.08
CA ASP A 84 27.42 -6.55 -12.64
C ASP A 84 25.99 -6.01 -12.76
N ALA A 85 25.73 -5.29 -13.86
CA ALA A 85 24.42 -4.75 -14.20
C ALA A 85 23.40 -5.82 -14.64
N ILE A 86 23.05 -6.75 -13.75
CA ILE A 86 21.76 -7.46 -13.79
C ILE A 86 21.11 -7.36 -12.41
N THR A 87 20.81 -6.14 -12.01
CA THR A 87 20.17 -5.83 -10.73
C THR A 87 18.69 -6.24 -10.81
N TYR A 88 18.28 -7.33 -10.18
CA TYR A 88 16.89 -7.81 -10.10
C TYR A 88 15.88 -6.64 -9.91
N HIS A 89 16.11 -5.81 -8.90
CA HIS A 89 15.58 -4.45 -8.72
C HIS A 89 16.47 -3.67 -7.73
N SER A 90 16.41 -2.33 -7.74
CA SER A 90 17.26 -1.46 -6.90
C SER A 90 16.93 -1.43 -5.40
N ALA A 91 15.88 -2.14 -4.96
CA ALA A 91 15.42 -2.21 -3.57
C ALA A 91 15.73 -3.54 -2.89
N ILE A 92 16.72 -4.29 -3.40
CA ILE A 92 17.24 -5.42 -2.64
C ILE A 92 17.90 -4.88 -1.38
N LEU A 93 17.51 -5.42 -0.23
CA LEU A 93 18.16 -5.10 1.04
C LEU A 93 19.29 -6.09 1.29
N HIS A 94 20.52 -5.59 1.33
CA HIS A 94 21.71 -6.38 1.69
C HIS A 94 21.93 -6.29 3.20
N VAL A 95 22.02 -7.43 3.87
CA VAL A 95 22.06 -7.50 5.33
C VAL A 95 23.11 -8.53 5.76
N PRO A 96 23.99 -8.22 6.72
CA PRO A 96 24.91 -9.21 7.26
C PRO A 96 24.15 -10.30 8.04
N VAL A 97 24.61 -11.55 7.97
CA VAL A 97 23.99 -12.70 8.67
C VAL A 97 23.81 -12.46 10.18
N THR A 98 24.65 -11.61 10.79
CA THR A 98 24.57 -11.23 12.22
C THR A 98 23.29 -10.48 12.60
N GLN A 99 22.64 -9.79 11.66
CA GLN A 99 21.40 -9.04 11.88
C GLN A 99 20.14 -9.89 11.63
N PHE A 100 20.28 -11.20 11.38
CA PHE A 100 19.15 -12.10 11.18
C PHE A 100 18.18 -12.16 12.37
N SER A 101 18.64 -11.82 13.58
CA SER A 101 17.78 -11.71 14.77
C SER A 101 16.68 -10.65 14.64
N GLU A 102 16.83 -9.68 13.73
CA GLU A 102 15.88 -8.59 13.46
C GLU A 102 15.07 -8.82 12.18
N LEU A 103 14.93 -10.07 11.74
CA LEU A 103 14.29 -10.43 10.45
C LEU A 103 12.91 -9.78 10.25
N ASP A 104 12.11 -9.64 11.30
CA ASP A 104 10.79 -8.99 11.21
C ASP A 104 10.92 -7.51 10.78
N HIS A 105 11.83 -6.76 11.41
CA HIS A 105 12.11 -5.37 11.05
C HIS A 105 12.78 -5.25 9.67
N LEU A 106 13.64 -6.20 9.31
CA LEU A 106 14.28 -6.24 8.00
C LEU A 106 13.28 -6.53 6.89
N THR A 107 12.28 -7.37 7.16
CA THR A 107 11.18 -7.68 6.24
C THR A 107 10.33 -6.44 6.01
N GLU A 108 9.91 -5.75 7.07
CA GLU A 108 9.20 -4.47 6.94
C GLU A 108 10.01 -3.43 6.15
N LYS A 109 11.31 -3.31 6.44
CA LYS A 109 12.23 -2.40 5.75
C LYS A 109 12.36 -2.73 4.26
N ALA A 110 12.56 -4.00 3.91
CA ALA A 110 12.70 -4.44 2.52
C ALA A 110 11.41 -4.20 1.72
N ILE A 111 10.24 -4.49 2.32
CA ILE A 111 8.97 -4.23 1.66
C ILE A 111 8.77 -2.71 1.47
N ASN A 112 9.05 -1.89 2.48
CA ASN A 112 8.93 -0.44 2.38
C ASN A 112 9.88 0.14 1.33
N GLN A 113 11.10 -0.38 1.22
CA GLN A 113 12.06 0.04 0.19
C GLN A 113 11.60 -0.35 -1.22
N PHE A 114 11.06 -1.56 -1.39
CA PHE A 114 10.49 -2.02 -2.65
C PHE A 114 9.29 -1.17 -3.10
N LEU A 115 8.41 -0.81 -2.16
CA LEU A 115 7.27 0.09 -2.44
C LEU A 115 7.73 1.49 -2.84
N LYS A 116 8.80 2.03 -2.23
CA LYS A 116 9.35 3.35 -2.59
C LYS A 116 9.83 3.41 -4.04
N LEU A 117 10.35 2.32 -4.61
CA LEU A 117 10.72 2.27 -6.03
C LEU A 117 9.52 2.44 -6.96
N SER A 118 8.35 1.93 -6.55
CA SER A 118 7.12 2.02 -7.34
C SER A 118 6.51 3.43 -7.33
N ALA A 119 6.93 4.29 -6.39
CA ALA A 119 6.50 5.68 -6.27
C ALA A 119 7.43 6.69 -6.93
N THR A 120 8.59 6.26 -7.44
CA THR A 120 9.50 7.20 -8.12
C THR A 120 9.01 7.33 -9.56
N PRO A 121 8.60 8.52 -10.05
CA PRO A 121 8.30 8.69 -11.46
C PRO A 121 9.58 8.35 -12.21
N SER A 122 9.50 7.39 -13.13
CA SER A 122 10.61 7.03 -14.00
C SER A 122 11.08 8.28 -14.71
N SER A 123 12.19 8.86 -14.22
CA SER A 123 12.93 9.88 -14.95
C SER A 123 13.43 9.22 -16.23
N LEU A 124 12.85 9.65 -17.34
CA LEU A 124 13.05 9.05 -18.65
C LEU A 124 14.52 9.11 -19.06
N ASN A 125 15.10 7.94 -19.36
CA ASN A 125 15.99 7.80 -20.50
C ASN A 125 15.25 6.96 -21.56
N PRO A 126 14.96 7.49 -22.75
CA PRO A 126 14.12 6.81 -23.72
C PRO A 126 14.98 5.90 -24.59
N SER A 127 15.01 4.61 -24.27
CA SER A 127 15.35 3.58 -25.26
C SER A 127 14.95 2.20 -24.78
N THR A 128 13.65 1.89 -24.86
CA THR A 128 13.08 0.61 -25.34
C THR A 128 11.59 0.54 -24.95
N PRO A 129 10.68 0.15 -25.86
CA PRO A 129 9.29 -0.06 -25.51
C PRO A 129 9.19 -1.46 -24.89
N SER A 130 9.07 -1.54 -23.56
CA SER A 130 8.83 -2.83 -22.91
C SER A 130 7.59 -2.79 -22.04
N ARG A 131 6.90 -3.93 -22.03
CA ARG A 131 5.51 -4.17 -21.64
C ARG A 131 5.33 -4.09 -20.11
N VAL A 132 5.43 -2.88 -19.55
CA VAL A 132 5.40 -2.60 -18.11
C VAL A 132 4.00 -2.24 -17.58
N GLY A 133 3.00 -2.09 -18.44
CA GLY A 133 1.69 -1.55 -18.09
C GLY A 133 0.83 -2.34 -17.09
N THR A 134 1.12 -3.62 -16.83
CA THR A 134 0.30 -4.47 -15.93
C THR A 134 0.92 -4.67 -14.54
N LEU A 135 2.22 -4.46 -14.39
CA LEU A 135 2.92 -4.57 -13.10
C LEU A 135 2.81 -3.27 -12.29
N THR A 136 2.79 -2.12 -12.97
CA THR A 136 2.68 -0.80 -12.34
C THR A 136 1.35 -0.58 -11.65
N THR A 137 0.25 -1.13 -12.17
CA THR A 137 -1.09 -0.99 -11.61
C THR A 137 -1.29 -1.83 -10.35
N HIS A 138 -0.76 -3.06 -10.31
CA HIS A 138 -0.87 -3.89 -9.10
C HIS A 138 0.06 -3.40 -7.98
N SER A 139 1.27 -2.93 -8.30
CA SER A 139 2.18 -2.36 -7.29
C SER A 139 1.69 -1.01 -6.76
N SER A 140 1.09 -0.16 -7.60
CA SER A 140 0.50 1.10 -7.17
C SER A 140 -0.70 0.89 -6.24
N LEU A 141 -1.55 -0.11 -6.50
CA LEU A 141 -2.69 -0.44 -5.65
C LEU A 141 -2.28 -0.97 -4.27
N ILE A 142 -1.29 -1.87 -4.21
CA ILE A 142 -0.74 -2.37 -2.94
C ILE A 142 -0.11 -1.21 -2.14
N GLN A 143 0.58 -0.30 -2.82
CA GLN A 143 1.16 0.88 -2.19
C GLN A 143 0.08 1.84 -1.68
N GLN A 144 -1.00 2.05 -2.43
CA GLN A 144 -2.14 2.86 -2.00
C GLN A 144 -2.86 2.24 -0.80
N GLN A 145 -3.04 0.91 -0.78
CA GLN A 145 -3.60 0.20 0.38
C GLN A 145 -2.73 0.33 1.64
N ARG A 146 -1.40 0.27 1.50
CA ARG A 146 -0.49 0.47 2.64
C ARG A 146 -0.45 1.91 3.13
N ARG A 147 -0.38 2.89 2.23
CA ARG A 147 -0.51 4.32 2.58
C ARG A 147 -1.82 4.61 3.29
N LEU A 148 -2.91 3.97 2.85
CA LEU A 148 -4.20 4.05 3.53
C LEU A 148 -4.11 3.44 4.94
N SER A 149 -3.54 2.24 5.08
CA SER A 149 -3.34 1.60 6.39
C SER A 149 -2.49 2.44 7.34
N GLU A 150 -1.42 3.06 6.86
CA GLU A 150 -0.55 3.96 7.63
C GLU A 150 -1.32 5.22 8.05
N LYS A 151 -1.99 5.91 7.11
CA LYS A 151 -2.86 7.06 7.39
C LYS A 151 -3.94 6.75 8.41
N LEU A 152 -4.58 5.59 8.29
CA LEU A 152 -5.57 5.10 9.25
C LEU A 152 -4.90 4.86 10.60
N SER A 153 -3.77 4.16 10.67
CA SER A 153 -3.09 3.87 11.94
C SER A 153 -2.69 5.15 12.70
N GLU A 154 -2.23 6.18 12.00
CA GLU A 154 -1.90 7.49 12.59
C GLU A 154 -3.15 8.24 13.08
N ARG A 155 -4.26 8.22 12.32
CA ARG A 155 -5.49 8.96 12.66
C ARG A 155 -6.36 8.27 13.70
N LEU A 156 -6.38 6.93 13.72
CA LEU A 156 -7.17 6.11 14.65
C LEU A 156 -6.58 6.09 16.08
N GLY A 157 -5.36 6.59 16.29
CA GLY A 157 -4.62 6.50 17.56
C GLY A 157 -4.86 7.60 18.62
N TYR A 158 -5.51 8.72 18.31
CA TYR A 158 -5.61 9.85 19.25
C TYR A 158 -6.87 9.85 20.15
N LEU A 159 -6.70 10.34 21.39
CA LEU A 159 -7.63 10.33 22.53
C LEU A 159 -9.06 10.78 22.19
N GLY A 160 -10.05 10.03 22.71
CA GLY A 160 -11.48 10.23 22.46
C GLY A 160 -12.03 11.55 23.02
N VAL A 161 -12.65 12.34 22.15
CA VAL A 161 -13.50 13.49 22.51
C VAL A 161 -14.95 13.04 22.44
N TYR A 162 -15.70 13.19 23.53
CA TYR A 162 -17.10 12.82 23.59
C TYR A 162 -17.98 13.87 22.90
N TYR A 163 -18.69 13.47 21.83
CA TYR A 163 -19.62 14.36 21.11
C TYR A 163 -21.05 14.10 21.54
N LYS A 164 -21.70 15.11 22.17
CA LYS A 164 -23.14 15.08 22.45
C LYS A 164 -23.91 15.41 21.16
N ARG A 165 -24.44 14.39 20.50
CA ARG A 165 -25.25 14.54 19.27
C ARG A 165 -26.66 15.05 19.60
N ASN A 166 -27.22 15.89 18.72
CA ASN A 166 -28.60 16.35 18.83
C ASN A 166 -29.52 15.48 17.95
N SER A 167 -30.38 14.69 18.57
CA SER A 167 -31.30 13.80 17.84
C SER A 167 -32.27 14.51 16.91
N ALA A 168 -32.56 15.80 17.13
CA ALA A 168 -33.43 16.57 16.24
C ALA A 168 -32.84 16.72 14.83
N ASN A 169 -31.50 16.72 14.73
CA ASN A 169 -30.78 16.93 13.46
C ASN A 169 -30.49 15.60 12.73
N PHE A 170 -31.08 14.49 13.17
CA PHE A 170 -30.86 13.20 12.51
C PHE A 170 -31.60 13.14 11.18
N LEU A 171 -30.97 12.53 10.18
CA LEU A 171 -31.49 12.39 8.81
C LEU A 171 -32.93 11.83 8.80
N ARG A 172 -33.21 10.86 9.68
CA ARG A 172 -34.54 10.24 9.82
C ARG A 172 -35.63 11.19 10.34
N HIS A 173 -35.26 12.26 11.04
CA HIS A 173 -36.18 13.25 11.59
C HIS A 173 -36.29 14.50 10.71
N MET A 174 -35.41 14.67 9.72
CA MET A 174 -35.49 15.79 8.78
C MET A 174 -36.76 15.69 7.89
N PRO A 175 -37.46 16.81 7.65
CA PRO A 175 -38.50 16.90 6.62
C PRO A 175 -37.96 16.48 5.24
N PRO A 176 -38.81 15.95 4.33
CA PRO A 176 -38.39 15.53 2.99
C PRO A 176 -37.57 16.56 2.19
N PRO A 177 -37.92 17.86 2.13
CA PRO A 177 -37.13 18.83 1.36
C PRO A 177 -35.75 19.09 1.97
N GLU A 178 -35.68 19.28 3.29
CA GLU A 178 -34.42 19.50 4.01
C GLU A 178 -33.52 18.27 3.94
N ARG A 179 -34.11 17.07 3.99
CA ARG A 179 -33.38 15.81 3.82
C ARG A 179 -32.75 15.71 2.44
N GLN A 180 -33.49 16.07 1.38
CA GLN A 180 -32.93 16.05 0.02
C GLN A 180 -31.78 17.05 -0.11
N GLU A 181 -31.97 18.28 0.39
CA GLU A 181 -30.93 19.31 0.38
C GLU A 181 -29.66 18.86 1.11
N PHE A 182 -29.84 18.25 2.29
CA PHE A 182 -28.73 17.67 3.05
C PHE A 182 -28.02 16.53 2.29
N LEU A 183 -28.77 15.63 1.65
CA LEU A 183 -28.18 14.53 0.88
C LEU A 183 -27.42 15.05 -0.35
N GLU A 184 -27.93 16.07 -1.04
CA GLU A 184 -27.21 16.72 -2.14
C GLU A 184 -25.94 17.42 -1.67
N GLN A 185 -25.98 18.10 -0.52
CA GLN A 185 -24.79 18.67 0.10
C GLN A 185 -23.76 17.57 0.43
N LEU A 186 -24.20 16.48 1.05
CA LEU A 186 -23.35 15.36 1.43
C LEU A 186 -22.72 14.71 0.20
N LYS A 187 -23.48 14.55 -0.89
CA LYS A 187 -23.01 14.06 -2.18
C LYS A 187 -21.99 15.02 -2.82
N ALA A 188 -22.20 16.33 -2.74
CA ALA A 188 -21.25 17.32 -3.24
C ALA A 188 -19.91 17.27 -2.48
N GLU A 189 -19.93 17.16 -1.15
CA GLU A 189 -18.72 16.99 -0.34
C GLU A 189 -18.00 15.67 -0.67
N TYR A 190 -18.75 14.58 -0.85
CA TYR A 190 -18.15 13.29 -1.23
C TYR A 190 -17.53 13.32 -2.63
N ARG A 191 -18.16 14.02 -3.57
CA ARG A 191 -17.62 14.23 -4.93
C ARG A 191 -16.26 14.92 -4.86
N GLU A 192 -16.12 15.96 -4.04
CA GLU A 192 -14.84 16.64 -3.83
C GLU A 192 -13.75 15.73 -3.28
N ILE A 193 -14.10 14.81 -2.36
CA ILE A 193 -13.16 13.80 -1.84
C ILE A 193 -12.69 12.91 -2.98
N ILE A 194 -13.60 12.36 -3.78
CA ILE A 194 -13.26 11.48 -4.91
C ILE A 194 -12.30 12.17 -5.88
N LEU A 195 -12.61 13.40 -6.30
CA LEU A 195 -11.80 14.14 -7.29
C LEU A 195 -10.37 14.42 -6.81
N ARG A 196 -10.16 14.52 -5.50
CA ARG A 196 -8.86 14.83 -4.89
C ARG A 196 -8.14 13.62 -4.33
N TYR A 197 -8.80 12.45 -4.25
CA TYR A 197 -8.31 11.29 -3.50
C TYR A 197 -6.95 10.78 -3.98
N PHE A 198 -6.76 10.73 -5.30
CA PHE A 198 -5.51 10.28 -5.93
C PHE A 198 -4.57 11.42 -6.31
N THR A 199 -4.94 12.65 -5.98
CA THR A 199 -4.10 13.83 -6.14
C THR A 199 -3.28 14.04 -4.87
N GLU A 200 -2.05 14.52 -4.98
CA GLU A 200 -1.23 14.91 -3.81
C GLU A 200 -1.77 16.21 -3.17
N ASP A 201 -3.01 16.17 -2.65
CA ASP A 201 -3.68 17.30 -2.00
C ASP A 201 -3.51 17.23 -0.47
N SER A 202 -2.89 18.26 0.11
CA SER A 202 -2.74 18.41 1.56
C SER A 202 -4.06 18.56 2.31
N HIS A 203 -5.13 19.01 1.64
CA HIS A 203 -6.45 19.27 2.23
C HIS A 203 -7.42 18.07 2.14
N LEU A 204 -7.00 16.94 1.57
CA LEU A 204 -7.86 15.76 1.44
C LEU A 204 -8.37 15.27 2.81
N ASN A 205 -7.50 15.28 3.82
CA ASN A 205 -7.86 14.80 5.16
C ASN A 205 -8.95 15.68 5.79
N GLU A 206 -8.84 17.01 5.65
CA GLU A 206 -9.84 17.97 6.14
C GLU A 206 -11.20 17.76 5.47
N LYS A 207 -11.21 17.45 4.17
CA LYS A 207 -12.45 17.13 3.43
C LYS A 207 -13.10 15.84 3.92
N ILE A 208 -12.30 14.79 4.14
CA ILE A 208 -12.78 13.54 4.72
C ILE A 208 -13.37 13.81 6.11
N ASP A 209 -12.67 14.57 6.96
CA ASP A 209 -13.18 14.91 8.30
C ASP A 209 -14.48 15.72 8.23
N ASN A 210 -14.60 16.69 7.33
CA ASN A 210 -15.82 17.47 7.16
C ASN A 210 -17.00 16.60 6.74
N PHE A 211 -16.81 15.74 5.74
CA PHE A 211 -17.85 14.78 5.31
C PHE A 211 -18.26 13.85 6.45
N VAL A 212 -17.28 13.28 7.15
CA VAL A 212 -17.53 12.32 8.23
C VAL A 212 -18.23 12.99 9.40
N ASN A 213 -17.88 14.23 9.75
CA ASN A 213 -18.56 15.02 10.76
C ASN A 213 -20.04 15.23 10.41
N LEU A 214 -20.33 15.67 9.17
CA LEU A 214 -21.71 15.83 8.70
C LEU A 214 -22.50 14.52 8.82
N ALA A 215 -21.94 13.43 8.32
CA ALA A 215 -22.56 12.10 8.38
C ALA A 215 -22.79 11.62 9.82
N PHE A 216 -21.82 11.82 10.71
CA PHE A 216 -21.88 11.39 12.11
C PHE A 216 -22.92 12.18 12.92
N PHE A 217 -22.95 13.51 12.78
CA PHE A 217 -23.89 14.35 13.53
C PHE A 217 -25.34 14.19 13.05
N ALA A 218 -25.54 13.93 11.76
CA ALA A 218 -26.86 13.64 11.21
C ALA A 218 -27.27 12.15 11.34
N ASP A 219 -26.45 11.31 11.98
CA ASP A 219 -26.70 9.86 12.16
C ASP A 219 -27.04 9.16 10.84
N VAL A 220 -26.25 9.46 9.80
CA VAL A 220 -26.42 8.92 8.45
C VAL A 220 -26.04 7.43 8.45
N PRO A 221 -26.92 6.54 7.96
CA PRO A 221 -26.58 5.12 7.85
C PRO A 221 -25.41 4.89 6.90
N VAL A 222 -24.53 3.93 7.21
CA VAL A 222 -23.42 3.55 6.31
C VAL A 222 -23.94 3.15 4.92
N ALA A 223 -25.11 2.52 4.85
CA ALA A 223 -25.76 2.19 3.58
C ALA A 223 -26.01 3.44 2.69
N GLN A 224 -26.34 4.59 3.29
CA GLN A 224 -26.54 5.85 2.57
C GLN A 224 -25.21 6.40 2.01
N VAL A 225 -24.11 6.23 2.75
CA VAL A 225 -22.77 6.61 2.26
C VAL A 225 -22.37 5.76 1.06
N VAL A 226 -22.66 4.46 1.11
CA VAL A 226 -22.42 3.54 -0.03
C VAL A 226 -23.29 3.91 -1.23
N GLU A 227 -24.56 4.26 -1.01
CA GLU A 227 -25.48 4.71 -2.07
C GLU A 227 -24.94 5.97 -2.76
N ILE A 228 -24.56 7.00 -2.00
CA ILE A 228 -23.94 8.22 -2.54
C ILE A 228 -22.69 7.89 -3.37
N HIS A 229 -21.84 6.99 -2.89
CA HIS A 229 -20.66 6.56 -3.62
C HIS A 229 -21.03 5.89 -4.96
N MET A 230 -22.00 4.96 -4.95
CA MET A 230 -22.44 4.26 -6.16
C MET A 230 -23.07 5.20 -7.19
N GLU A 231 -23.90 6.16 -6.77
CA GLU A 231 -24.45 7.17 -7.67
C GLU A 231 -23.36 8.01 -8.35
N LEU A 232 -22.34 8.41 -7.60
CA LEU A 232 -21.21 9.17 -8.14
C LEU A 232 -20.36 8.33 -9.10
N MET A 233 -20.15 7.04 -8.80
CA MET A 233 -19.47 6.14 -9.74
C MET A 233 -20.26 6.00 -11.05
N ASP A 234 -21.59 5.88 -10.99
CA ASP A 234 -22.45 5.83 -12.17
C ASP A 234 -22.39 7.12 -13.00
N GLU A 235 -22.38 8.28 -12.33
CA GLU A 235 -22.22 9.59 -12.98
C GLU A 235 -20.87 9.71 -13.68
N PHE A 236 -19.77 9.35 -13.01
CA PHE A 236 -18.43 9.37 -13.60
C PHE A 236 -18.28 8.35 -14.73
N ALA A 237 -18.88 7.16 -14.62
CA ALA A 237 -18.85 6.16 -15.68
C ALA A 237 -19.54 6.67 -16.95
N LYS A 238 -20.70 7.33 -16.81
CA LYS A 238 -21.40 7.97 -17.94
C LYS A 238 -20.52 9.05 -18.58
N GLN A 239 -19.90 9.90 -17.76
CA GLN A 239 -19.04 10.98 -18.27
C GLN A 239 -17.80 10.42 -19.00
N LEU A 240 -17.09 9.46 -18.42
CA LEU A 240 -15.91 8.83 -19.04
C LEU A 240 -16.26 8.18 -20.38
N LYS A 241 -17.42 7.52 -20.48
CA LYS A 241 -17.91 6.92 -21.73
C LYS A 241 -18.16 7.97 -22.82
N LEU A 242 -18.73 9.13 -22.46
CA LEU A 242 -18.91 10.24 -23.39
C LEU A 242 -17.58 10.85 -23.85
N GLU A 243 -16.58 10.85 -22.97
CA GLU A 243 -15.21 11.30 -23.28
C GLU A 243 -14.38 10.24 -24.03
N GLY A 244 -14.92 9.04 -24.27
CA GLY A 244 -14.19 7.93 -24.92
C GLY A 244 -13.09 7.31 -24.05
N ARG A 245 -13.19 7.46 -22.72
CA ARG A 245 -12.23 6.96 -21.72
C ARG A 245 -12.74 5.66 -21.09
N ASN A 246 -11.81 4.83 -20.63
CA ASN A 246 -12.11 3.60 -19.89
C ASN A 246 -12.61 3.93 -18.47
N ASP A 247 -13.67 3.26 -18.01
CA ASP A 247 -14.26 3.40 -16.68
C ASP A 247 -13.66 2.44 -15.63
N GLU A 248 -12.71 1.57 -16.00
CA GLU A 248 -12.00 0.68 -15.07
C GLU A 248 -11.31 1.41 -13.90
N ILE A 249 -10.88 2.66 -14.12
CA ILE A 249 -10.27 3.50 -13.06
C ILE A 249 -11.22 3.75 -11.88
N LEU A 250 -12.54 3.64 -12.09
CA LEU A 250 -13.52 3.83 -11.02
C LEU A 250 -13.43 2.75 -9.94
N LEU A 251 -12.86 1.58 -10.26
CA LEU A 251 -12.62 0.52 -9.28
C LEU A 251 -11.66 0.96 -8.18
N ASP A 252 -10.74 1.88 -8.48
CA ASP A 252 -9.74 2.37 -7.53
C ASP A 252 -10.40 3.22 -6.43
N TYR A 253 -11.50 3.92 -6.73
CA TYR A 253 -12.27 4.70 -5.75
C TYR A 253 -12.95 3.85 -4.67
N ARG A 254 -12.92 2.50 -4.78
CA ARG A 254 -13.24 1.62 -3.65
C ARG A 254 -12.35 1.90 -2.44
N LEU A 255 -11.09 2.30 -2.65
CA LEU A 255 -10.19 2.72 -1.58
C LEU A 255 -10.72 3.98 -0.87
N THR A 256 -11.25 4.95 -1.62
CA THR A 256 -11.90 6.15 -1.08
C THR A 256 -13.10 5.79 -0.21
N LEU A 257 -13.93 4.83 -0.64
CA LEU A 257 -15.07 4.37 0.15
C LEU A 257 -14.64 3.70 1.46
N ILE A 258 -13.64 2.82 1.40
CA ILE A 258 -13.08 2.15 2.59
C ILE A 258 -12.53 3.20 3.57
N ASP A 259 -11.79 4.18 3.07
CA ASP A 259 -11.20 5.24 3.87
C ASP A 259 -12.25 6.07 4.62
N VAL A 260 -13.26 6.56 3.90
CA VAL A 260 -14.35 7.36 4.50
C VAL A 260 -15.16 6.56 5.51
N ILE A 261 -15.50 5.29 5.21
CA ILE A 261 -16.23 4.43 6.16
C ILE A 261 -15.37 4.15 7.39
N ALA A 262 -14.08 3.89 7.23
CA ALA A 262 -13.17 3.66 8.36
C ALA A 262 -13.12 4.88 9.30
N HIS A 263 -13.07 6.10 8.74
CA HIS A 263 -13.14 7.33 9.53
C HIS A 263 -14.46 7.51 10.26
N LEU A 264 -15.58 7.21 9.60
CA LEU A 264 -16.91 7.25 10.23
C LEU A 264 -17.05 6.21 11.35
N CYS A 265 -16.61 4.97 11.11
CA CYS A 265 -16.59 3.90 12.10
C CYS A 265 -15.74 4.29 13.31
N GLU A 266 -14.59 4.94 13.11
CA GLU A 266 -13.78 5.43 14.20
C GLU A 266 -14.48 6.51 15.02
N MET A 267 -15.16 7.46 14.36
CA MET A 267 -15.95 8.45 15.07
C MET A 267 -17.03 7.81 15.96
N TYR A 268 -17.73 6.80 15.45
CA TYR A 268 -18.67 6.02 16.26
C TYR A 268 -17.98 5.28 17.40
N ARG A 269 -16.84 4.61 17.14
CA ARG A 269 -16.07 3.89 18.17
C ARG A 269 -15.62 4.81 19.30
N ARG A 270 -15.18 6.03 18.99
CA ARG A 270 -14.74 7.05 19.97
C ARG A 270 -15.89 7.68 20.75
N SER A 271 -17.09 7.70 20.17
CA SER A 271 -18.26 8.31 20.81
C SER A 271 -18.86 7.45 21.93
N ILE A 272 -18.48 6.17 22.02
CA ILE A 272 -18.92 5.27 23.09
C ILE A 272 -18.07 5.56 24.34
N PRO A 273 -18.68 5.95 25.48
CA PRO A 273 -17.95 6.14 26.73
C PRO A 273 -17.23 4.85 27.10
N ARG A 274 -15.92 4.93 27.38
CA ARG A 274 -15.22 3.82 28.03
C ARG A 274 -15.65 3.82 29.50
N GLU A 275 -16.16 2.69 29.99
CA GLU A 275 -16.34 2.49 31.43
C GLU A 275 -14.97 2.69 32.10
N ALA A 276 -14.93 3.59 33.07
CA ALA A 276 -13.73 3.91 33.85
C ALA A 276 -13.47 2.84 34.92
#